data_AF-A0A260BWM2-F1
#
_entry.id   AF-A0A260BWM2-F1
#
_cell.length_a   1.000
_cell.length_b   1.000
_cell.length_c   1.000
_cell.angle_alpha   90.00
_cell.angle_beta   90.00
_cell.angle_gamma   90.00
#
_symmetry.space_group_name_H-M   'P 1'
#
loop_
_entity.id
_entity.type
_entity.pdbx_description
1 polymer ?
#
loop_
_entity_poly.entity_id
_entity_poly.type
_entity_poly.pdbx_seq_one_letter_code
_entity_poly.pdbx_strand_id
1 'polypeptide(L)'
;MTVSAVFWMVDRPPSEAEVLVSKFVDALDNRDVAAAAALTTYPNAATAALNQMFDGLSAGGTSTGDFDLTQYMDLSDESGFFTLASAWNFGEGKDWKYSAQGATKKLSVGWRIAWDPATLVPDLTSGGSVRYTRTDAAPPLIFDAANNVLMSERTINAISLDPAQMSDPAASTAQLADVIDVVAPLITSESMLAELNSAGGAPITAVTLRDDDFAVLEDDLRAVPGVVVSPQPKLIVDDRRITSPVLDSLRSAWQAGRDATAGWAVDTYTVDGTGERRVGFQGPGGPDLHATLDPRVQLAAENAVVMAGSSASIVALSTSTGAILAAAQNSYANEQGNVVFGGSYPAGTASELVKAVQSDRGDDSAEDAAAGLGLGISYSMPGLDAYTGTPADSRSAIDGIRSVSTTSGNEATVTPFGLAQMAAAISRGSAPNPAIVAGQTAVANRESVPIGSDAANRLRGILADSSNRSGLDTFDGVQGFAGESGDDRFVLATSGDVAFAVYIEDADGGDQAVRMTSRLLQEMANPVE
;
A
#
# COMPACT_ATOMS: atom_id res chain seq x y z
N MET A 1 5.81 18.67 -78.42
CA MET A 1 7.02 19.10 -77.69
C MET A 1 6.57 19.41 -76.28
N THR A 2 6.82 18.48 -75.35
CA THR A 2 6.43 18.61 -73.94
C THR A 2 7.73 18.49 -73.18
N VAL A 3 8.18 19.61 -72.60
CA VAL A 3 9.43 19.70 -71.85
C VAL A 3 9.15 19.17 -70.45
N SER A 4 9.68 17.99 -70.13
CA SER A 4 9.75 17.48 -68.77
C SER A 4 10.89 18.19 -68.05
N ALA A 5 10.55 19.03 -67.07
CA ALA A 5 11.52 19.60 -66.15
C ALA A 5 11.89 18.52 -65.10
N VAL A 6 13.13 18.05 -65.16
CA VAL A 6 13.75 17.21 -64.12
C VAL A 6 14.27 18.15 -63.03
N PHE A 7 13.65 18.12 -61.86
CA PHE A 7 14.18 18.78 -60.67
C PHE A 7 15.34 17.93 -60.12
N TRP A 8 16.56 18.41 -60.30
CA TRP A 8 17.74 17.88 -59.59
C TRP A 8 17.75 18.46 -58.18
N MET A 9 17.48 17.63 -57.17
CA MET A 9 17.74 17.96 -55.77
C MET A 9 19.26 17.85 -55.57
N VAL A 10 19.95 18.99 -55.58
CA VAL A 10 21.38 19.07 -55.27
C VAL A 10 21.52 18.91 -53.77
N ASP A 11 22.01 17.76 -53.33
CA ASP A 11 22.38 17.51 -51.93
C ASP A 11 23.62 18.36 -51.63
N ARG A 12 23.43 19.51 -50.97
CA ARG A 12 24.54 20.38 -50.57
C ARG A 12 25.14 19.82 -49.28
N PRO A 13 26.48 19.83 -49.13
CA PRO A 13 27.09 19.43 -47.87
C PRO A 13 26.60 20.35 -46.74
N PRO A 14 26.37 19.82 -45.53
CA PRO A 14 25.84 20.61 -44.42
C PRO A 14 26.81 21.73 -44.04
N SER A 15 26.26 22.90 -43.68
CA SER A 15 27.08 24.04 -43.28
C SER A 15 27.76 23.79 -41.91
N GLU A 16 28.82 24.53 -41.58
CA GLU A 16 29.47 24.41 -40.26
C GLU A 16 28.48 24.65 -39.10
N ALA A 17 27.50 25.52 -39.33
CA ALA A 17 26.47 25.85 -38.36
C ALA A 17 25.38 24.77 -38.28
N GLU A 18 25.04 24.10 -39.38
CA GLU A 18 24.17 22.92 -39.37
C GLU A 18 24.83 21.75 -38.61
N VAL A 19 26.12 21.51 -38.84
CA VAL A 19 26.91 20.50 -38.09
C VAL A 19 26.96 20.82 -36.60
N LEU A 20 27.04 22.10 -36.22
CA LEU A 20 26.95 22.52 -34.82
C LEU A 20 25.60 22.12 -34.20
N VAL A 21 24.49 22.37 -34.89
CA VAL A 21 23.15 22.03 -34.38
C VAL A 21 22.97 20.52 -34.30
N SER A 22 23.46 19.75 -35.28
CA SER A 22 23.46 18.28 -35.20
C SER A 22 24.18 17.77 -33.96
N LYS A 23 25.36 18.31 -33.62
CA LYS A 23 26.09 17.92 -32.40
C LYS A 23 25.35 18.31 -31.12
N PHE A 24 24.59 19.40 -31.16
CA PHE A 24 23.76 19.80 -30.03
C PHE A 24 22.60 18.83 -29.83
N VAL A 25 21.93 18.43 -30.91
CA VAL A 25 20.89 17.39 -30.90
C VAL A 25 21.45 16.08 -30.35
N ASP A 26 22.59 15.60 -30.88
CA ASP A 26 23.24 14.39 -30.38
C ASP A 26 23.54 14.46 -28.88
N ALA A 27 23.96 15.64 -28.38
CA ALA A 27 24.22 15.83 -26.96
C ALA A 27 22.93 15.82 -26.12
N LEU A 28 21.82 16.34 -26.65
CA LEU A 28 20.51 16.28 -25.98
C LEU A 28 19.99 14.84 -25.88
N ASP A 29 20.04 14.07 -26.97
CA ASP A 29 19.61 12.67 -27.01
C ASP A 29 20.44 11.79 -26.06
N ASN A 30 21.76 12.05 -25.97
CA ASN A 30 22.65 11.37 -25.04
C ASN A 30 22.56 11.91 -23.60
N ARG A 31 21.73 12.93 -23.34
CA ARG A 31 21.64 13.67 -22.07
C ARG A 31 22.99 14.20 -21.57
N ASP A 32 23.90 14.51 -22.48
CA ASP A 32 25.19 15.14 -22.17
C ASP A 32 25.02 16.65 -22.05
N VAL A 33 24.54 17.07 -20.88
CA VAL A 33 24.28 18.49 -20.56
C VAL A 33 25.52 19.35 -20.74
N ALA A 34 26.71 18.83 -20.38
CA ALA A 34 27.95 19.58 -20.48
C ALA A 34 28.34 19.82 -21.94
N ALA A 35 28.25 18.78 -22.79
CA ALA A 35 28.53 18.90 -24.21
C ALA A 35 27.53 19.82 -24.91
N ALA A 36 26.22 19.67 -24.64
CA ALA A 36 25.18 20.52 -25.21
C ALA A 36 25.39 21.99 -24.83
N ALA A 37 25.62 22.29 -23.55
CA ALA A 37 25.80 23.65 -23.05
C ALA A 37 27.05 24.33 -23.66
N ALA A 38 28.14 23.61 -23.88
CA ALA A 38 29.38 24.14 -24.46
C ALA A 38 29.22 24.67 -25.91
N LEU A 39 28.19 24.21 -26.63
CA LEU A 39 27.88 24.62 -28.00
C LEU A 39 27.05 25.92 -28.07
N THR A 40 26.68 26.49 -26.92
CA THR A 40 25.80 27.66 -26.82
C THR A 40 26.57 28.96 -26.54
N THR A 41 25.91 30.12 -26.71
CA THR A 41 26.49 31.43 -26.37
C THR A 41 26.59 31.69 -24.86
N TYR A 42 25.84 30.95 -24.02
CA TYR A 42 25.79 31.11 -22.56
C TYR A 42 25.82 29.75 -21.83
N PRO A 43 26.97 29.05 -21.77
CA PRO A 43 27.06 27.67 -21.26
C PRO A 43 26.52 27.49 -19.84
N ASN A 44 26.84 28.36 -18.88
CA ASN A 44 26.38 28.19 -17.49
C ASN A 44 24.85 28.26 -17.35
N ALA A 45 24.20 29.16 -18.10
CA ALA A 45 22.75 29.27 -18.11
C ALA A 45 22.11 28.07 -18.83
N ALA A 46 22.76 27.60 -19.90
CA ALA A 46 22.34 26.40 -20.63
C ALA A 46 22.39 25.14 -19.76
N THR A 47 23.50 24.93 -19.03
CA THR A 47 23.65 23.82 -18.08
C THR A 47 22.53 23.80 -17.05
N ALA A 48 22.22 24.96 -16.44
CA ALA A 48 21.16 25.03 -15.43
C ALA A 48 19.78 24.67 -16.00
N ALA A 49 19.41 25.23 -17.15
CA ALA A 49 18.11 24.97 -17.78
C ALA A 49 17.96 23.53 -18.28
N LEU A 50 19.02 22.96 -18.87
CA LEU A 50 19.03 21.58 -19.34
C LEU A 50 18.86 20.59 -18.18
N ASN A 51 19.61 20.77 -17.09
CA ASN A 51 19.44 19.97 -15.87
C ASN A 51 18.00 20.07 -15.36
N GLN A 52 17.48 21.29 -15.21
CA GLN A 52 16.13 21.52 -14.71
C GLN A 52 15.04 20.89 -15.60
N MET A 53 15.22 20.92 -16.91
CA MET A 53 14.32 20.25 -17.87
C MET A 53 14.38 18.73 -17.70
N PHE A 54 15.56 18.12 -17.74
CA PHE A 54 15.70 16.67 -17.63
C PHE A 54 15.23 16.16 -16.27
N ASP A 55 15.56 16.86 -15.18
CA ASP A 55 15.12 16.52 -13.83
C ASP A 55 13.59 16.66 -13.71
N GLY A 56 13.03 17.78 -14.16
CA GLY A 56 11.58 18.04 -14.10
C GLY A 56 10.75 17.06 -14.94
N LEU A 57 11.28 16.61 -16.08
CA LEU A 57 10.61 15.64 -16.96
C LEU A 57 10.87 14.17 -16.58
N SER A 58 11.81 13.91 -15.67
CA SER A 58 12.06 12.56 -15.13
C SER A 58 11.46 12.33 -13.74
N ALA A 59 10.95 13.37 -13.08
CA ALA A 59 10.42 13.33 -11.72
C ALA A 59 9.25 12.34 -11.49
N GLY A 60 8.63 11.80 -12.55
CA GLY A 60 7.53 10.82 -12.47
C GLY A 60 7.86 9.42 -13.01
N GLY A 61 9.14 9.10 -13.28
CA GLY A 61 9.58 7.80 -13.77
C GLY A 61 10.55 7.89 -14.95
N THR A 62 10.76 6.76 -15.65
CA THR A 62 11.62 6.71 -16.85
C THR A 62 10.93 7.41 -18.01
N SER A 63 11.24 8.69 -18.23
CA SER A 63 10.90 9.38 -19.48
C SER A 63 11.98 9.16 -20.53
N THR A 64 11.59 9.06 -21.80
CA THR A 64 12.50 9.09 -22.94
C THR A 64 12.20 10.34 -23.76
N GLY A 65 13.25 11.03 -24.20
CA GLY A 65 13.13 12.26 -24.99
C GLY A 65 14.04 12.13 -26.19
N ASP A 66 13.46 12.28 -27.38
CA ASP A 66 14.16 12.25 -28.66
C ASP A 66 14.08 13.65 -29.30
N PHE A 67 15.20 14.12 -29.85
CA PHE A 67 15.32 15.40 -30.51
C PHE A 67 15.76 15.21 -31.97
N ASP A 68 15.10 15.90 -32.89
CA ASP A 68 15.40 15.81 -34.31
C ASP A 68 15.57 17.19 -34.93
N LEU A 69 16.69 17.42 -35.63
CA LEU A 69 16.85 18.60 -36.49
C LEU A 69 15.98 18.45 -37.74
N THR A 70 14.82 19.11 -37.75
CA THR A 70 13.87 19.03 -38.88
C THR A 70 14.15 20.04 -39.98
N GLN A 71 14.73 21.18 -39.62
CA GLN A 71 15.04 22.24 -40.57
C GLN A 71 16.24 23.05 -40.09
N TYR A 72 17.14 23.36 -41.01
CA TYR A 72 18.18 24.36 -40.84
C TYR A 72 18.17 25.32 -42.04
N MET A 73 18.34 26.62 -41.78
CA MET A 73 18.38 27.65 -42.82
C MET A 73 19.40 28.73 -42.46
N ASP A 74 20.37 28.95 -43.33
CA ASP A 74 21.27 30.11 -43.21
C ASP A 74 20.50 31.40 -43.49
N LEU A 75 20.60 32.37 -42.56
CA LEU A 75 20.00 33.70 -42.71
C LEU A 75 21.02 34.70 -43.26
N SER A 76 22.30 34.52 -42.90
CA SER A 76 23.44 35.25 -43.42
C SER A 76 24.72 34.41 -43.32
N ASP A 77 25.87 34.97 -43.67
CA ASP A 77 27.20 34.38 -43.45
C ASP A 77 27.61 34.31 -41.96
N GLU A 78 26.84 34.96 -41.08
CA GLU A 78 27.08 35.06 -39.64
C GLU A 78 25.91 34.58 -38.76
N SER A 79 24.78 34.20 -39.35
CA SER A 79 23.59 33.76 -38.61
C SER A 79 22.77 32.71 -39.36
N GLY A 80 22.11 31.86 -38.60
CA GLY A 80 21.19 30.84 -39.12
C GLY A 80 20.04 30.61 -38.16
N PHE A 81 19.06 29.86 -38.64
CA PHE A 81 17.86 29.49 -37.92
C PHE A 81 17.64 27.98 -38.04
N PHE A 82 17.13 27.36 -36.98
CA PHE A 82 16.82 25.95 -36.99
C PHE A 82 15.53 25.63 -36.23
N THR A 83 14.91 24.52 -36.63
CA THR A 83 13.72 23.96 -35.98
C THR A 83 14.06 22.55 -35.47
N LEU A 84 13.88 22.35 -34.18
CA LEU A 84 13.96 21.03 -33.54
C LEU A 84 12.56 20.46 -33.37
N ALA A 85 12.34 19.21 -33.77
CA ALA A 85 11.23 18.43 -33.25
C ALA A 85 11.69 17.75 -31.96
N SER A 86 10.82 17.73 -30.96
CA SER A 86 11.05 17.05 -29.69
C SER A 86 9.90 16.12 -29.43
N ALA A 87 10.22 14.89 -29.04
CA ALA A 87 9.25 13.86 -28.70
C ALA A 87 9.60 13.25 -27.36
N TRP A 88 8.72 13.44 -26.38
CA TRP A 88 8.82 12.84 -25.06
C TRP A 88 7.79 11.73 -24.90
N ASN A 89 8.20 10.62 -24.29
CA ASN A 89 7.32 9.54 -23.86
C ASN A 89 7.47 9.34 -22.35
N PHE A 90 6.34 9.32 -21.64
CA PHE A 90 6.25 9.15 -20.19
C PHE A 90 5.53 7.83 -19.80
N GLY A 91 5.49 6.87 -20.72
CA GLY A 91 4.75 5.62 -20.61
C GLY A 91 3.64 5.47 -21.66
N GLU A 92 2.87 4.39 -21.55
CA GLU A 92 1.81 4.05 -22.52
C GLU A 92 0.77 5.17 -22.63
N GLY A 93 0.60 5.71 -23.84
CA GLY A 93 -0.36 6.77 -24.15
C GLY A 93 0.00 8.16 -23.59
N LYS A 94 1.22 8.35 -23.09
CA LYS A 94 1.69 9.60 -22.48
C LYS A 94 2.78 10.24 -23.32
N ASP A 95 2.40 10.71 -24.50
CA ASP A 95 3.32 11.31 -25.47
C ASP A 95 3.16 12.83 -25.53
N TRP A 96 4.29 13.55 -25.52
CA TRP A 96 4.33 14.99 -25.77
C TRP A 96 5.26 15.29 -26.93
N LYS A 97 4.69 15.81 -28.02
CA LYS A 97 5.43 16.20 -29.22
C LYS A 97 5.26 17.69 -29.46
N TYR A 98 6.36 18.38 -29.73
CA TYR A 98 6.35 19.80 -30.06
C TYR A 98 7.53 20.13 -30.98
N SER A 99 7.54 21.37 -31.48
CA SER A 99 8.69 21.91 -32.20
C SER A 99 9.19 23.17 -31.52
N ALA A 100 10.50 23.25 -31.31
CA ALA A 100 11.18 24.42 -30.77
C ALA A 100 12.06 25.07 -31.84
N GLN A 101 12.27 26.37 -31.71
CA GLN A 101 13.01 27.16 -32.67
C GLN A 101 14.24 27.77 -32.01
N GLY A 102 15.35 27.81 -32.74
CA GLY A 102 16.59 28.38 -32.27
C GLY A 102 17.34 29.10 -33.39
N ALA A 103 18.37 29.84 -32.99
CA ALA A 103 19.25 30.53 -33.92
C ALA A 103 20.70 30.13 -33.68
N THR A 104 21.49 30.15 -34.75
CA THR A 104 22.95 30.05 -34.68
C THR A 104 23.56 31.42 -34.97
N LYS A 105 24.69 31.70 -34.33
CA LYS A 105 25.45 32.93 -34.56
C LYS A 105 26.95 32.61 -34.64
N LYS A 106 27.63 33.24 -35.59
CA LYS A 106 29.08 33.17 -35.72
C LYS A 106 29.74 34.15 -34.76
N LEU A 107 30.56 33.64 -33.85
CA LEU A 107 31.39 34.44 -32.94
C LEU A 107 32.86 34.34 -33.36
N SER A 108 33.73 35.16 -32.76
CA SER A 108 35.19 35.08 -32.96
C SER A 108 35.77 33.71 -32.58
N VAL A 109 35.09 32.98 -31.70
CA VAL A 109 35.42 31.62 -31.24
C VAL A 109 34.74 30.50 -32.04
N GLY A 110 34.11 30.85 -33.17
CA GLY A 110 33.35 29.95 -34.03
C GLY A 110 31.84 30.07 -33.85
N TRP A 111 31.09 29.23 -34.58
CA TRP A 111 29.64 29.15 -34.49
C TRP A 111 29.17 28.70 -33.11
N ARG A 112 28.09 29.30 -32.62
CA ARG A 112 27.39 28.93 -31.38
C ARG A 112 25.88 28.99 -31.60
N ILE A 113 25.14 28.19 -30.83
CA ILE A 113 23.69 28.34 -30.69
C ILE A 113 23.44 29.59 -29.84
N ALA A 114 22.71 30.55 -30.38
CA ALA A 114 22.25 31.72 -29.63
C ALA A 114 21.29 31.23 -28.54
N TRP A 115 21.79 31.19 -27.31
CA TRP A 115 21.10 30.53 -26.21
C TRP A 115 19.83 31.29 -25.80
N ASP A 116 18.71 30.56 -25.81
CA ASP A 116 17.42 30.95 -25.26
C ASP A 116 16.75 29.66 -24.73
N PRO A 117 16.22 29.61 -23.49
CA PRO A 117 15.48 28.44 -23.01
C PRO A 117 14.31 28.03 -23.93
N ALA A 118 13.73 28.98 -24.68
CA ALA A 118 12.71 28.70 -25.69
C ALA A 118 13.18 27.77 -26.83
N THR A 119 14.51 27.61 -26.99
CA THR A 119 15.11 26.64 -27.91
C THR A 119 14.95 25.19 -27.44
N LEU A 120 14.69 24.96 -26.16
CA LEU A 120 14.42 23.62 -25.60
C LEU A 120 12.93 23.30 -25.54
N VAL A 121 12.13 24.23 -25.03
CA VAL A 121 10.67 24.11 -24.86
C VAL A 121 10.03 25.44 -25.25
N PRO A 122 9.03 25.47 -26.14
CA PRO A 122 8.35 26.70 -26.53
C PRO A 122 7.85 27.53 -25.34
N ASP A 123 8.02 28.84 -25.46
CA ASP A 123 7.65 29.88 -24.48
C ASP A 123 8.27 29.71 -23.07
N LEU A 124 9.31 28.88 -22.93
CA LEU A 124 10.06 28.77 -21.68
C LEU A 124 10.91 30.04 -21.46
N THR A 125 10.67 30.73 -20.35
CA THR A 125 11.42 31.94 -20.00
C THR A 125 12.71 31.62 -19.26
N SER A 126 13.63 32.58 -19.18
CA SER A 126 14.82 32.47 -18.32
C SER A 126 14.44 32.20 -16.86
N GLY A 127 15.01 31.15 -16.27
CA GLY A 127 14.69 30.67 -14.91
C GLY A 127 13.37 29.91 -14.78
N GLY A 128 12.62 29.76 -15.88
CA GLY A 128 11.43 28.91 -15.92
C GLY A 128 11.79 27.41 -15.90
N SER A 129 10.79 26.57 -15.64
CA SER A 129 10.95 25.12 -15.56
C SER A 129 9.87 24.39 -16.34
N VAL A 130 10.10 23.14 -16.68
CA VAL A 130 9.09 22.23 -17.22
C VAL A 130 9.04 20.99 -16.33
N ARG A 131 7.84 20.51 -16.01
CA ARG A 131 7.66 19.37 -15.11
C ARG A 131 6.60 18.42 -15.65
N TYR A 132 6.91 17.13 -15.59
CA TYR A 132 5.92 16.08 -15.73
C TYR A 132 5.28 15.81 -14.37
N THR A 133 3.96 15.87 -14.29
CA THR A 133 3.20 15.72 -13.05
C THR A 133 2.12 14.67 -13.21
N ARG A 134 1.91 13.89 -12.15
CA ARG A 134 0.70 13.09 -11.99
C ARG A 134 -0.45 14.03 -11.66
N THR A 135 -1.59 13.84 -12.33
CA THR A 135 -2.82 14.56 -11.98
C THR A 135 -3.80 13.58 -11.40
N ASP A 136 -4.37 13.90 -10.26
CA ASP A 136 -5.41 13.09 -9.64
C ASP A 136 -6.72 13.87 -9.58
N ALA A 137 -7.82 13.14 -9.66
CA ALA A 137 -9.13 13.68 -9.35
C ALA A 137 -9.32 13.80 -7.83
N ALA A 138 -10.49 14.25 -7.40
CA ALA A 138 -10.85 14.23 -5.99
C ALA A 138 -10.66 12.82 -5.40
N PRO A 139 -10.08 12.69 -4.19
CA PRO A 139 -9.84 11.41 -3.56
C PRO A 139 -11.15 10.66 -3.30
N PRO A 140 -11.25 9.37 -3.66
CA PRO A 140 -12.43 8.58 -3.31
C PRO A 140 -12.53 8.35 -1.81
N LEU A 141 -13.74 8.10 -1.33
CA LEU A 141 -14.01 7.68 0.04
C LEU A 141 -13.94 6.16 0.17
N ILE A 142 -13.73 5.69 1.40
CA ILE A 142 -13.98 4.29 1.76
C ILE A 142 -15.17 4.26 2.71
N PHE A 143 -16.21 3.54 2.33
CA PHE A 143 -17.38 3.27 3.17
C PHE A 143 -17.21 1.96 3.94
N ASP A 144 -17.84 1.85 5.11
CA ASP A 144 -17.97 0.61 5.86
C ASP A 144 -19.07 -0.32 5.30
N ALA A 145 -19.23 -1.49 5.90
CA ALA A 145 -20.29 -2.45 5.54
C ALA A 145 -21.72 -1.90 5.71
N ALA A 146 -21.91 -0.85 6.51
CA ALA A 146 -23.18 -0.17 6.74
C ALA A 146 -23.40 1.06 5.83
N ASN A 147 -22.47 1.35 4.92
CA ASN A 147 -22.43 2.52 4.03
C ASN A 147 -22.23 3.87 4.73
N ASN A 148 -21.60 3.90 5.90
CA ASN A 148 -21.07 5.14 6.49
C ASN A 148 -19.62 5.36 6.03
N VAL A 149 -19.14 6.60 6.06
CA VAL A 149 -17.74 6.89 5.73
C VAL A 149 -16.83 6.26 6.78
N LEU A 150 -15.99 5.32 6.37
CA LEU A 150 -14.99 4.67 7.20
C LEU A 150 -13.65 5.40 7.12
N MET A 151 -13.19 5.70 5.91
CA MET A 151 -11.91 6.39 5.68
C MET A 151 -12.05 7.51 4.67
N SER A 152 -11.39 8.63 4.96
CA SER A 152 -11.31 9.81 4.11
C SER A 152 -9.88 10.34 4.04
N GLU A 153 -9.51 10.94 2.89
CA GLU A 153 -8.24 11.65 2.77
C GLU A 153 -8.34 12.93 3.60
N ARG A 154 -7.45 13.07 4.58
CA ARG A 154 -7.33 14.27 5.41
C ARG A 154 -5.89 14.74 5.43
N THR A 155 -5.70 16.03 5.66
CA THR A 155 -4.38 16.56 5.96
C THR A 155 -3.96 16.08 7.34
N ILE A 156 -2.76 15.51 7.40
CA ILE A 156 -2.05 15.24 8.64
C ILE A 156 -0.79 16.09 8.68
N ASN A 157 -0.38 16.50 9.87
CA ASN A 157 0.82 17.27 10.09
C ASN A 157 1.89 16.31 10.63
N ALA A 158 2.85 15.96 9.78
CA ALA A 158 4.03 15.22 10.21
C ALA A 158 4.95 16.19 10.96
N ILE A 159 5.19 15.88 12.23
CA ILE A 159 6.07 16.64 13.11
C ILE A 159 7.41 15.93 13.11
N SER A 160 8.36 16.50 12.37
CA SER A 160 9.70 15.95 12.21
C SER A 160 10.72 16.75 13.02
N LEU A 161 11.78 16.08 13.45
CA LEU A 161 12.92 16.68 14.11
C LEU A 161 14.12 16.67 13.15
N ASP A 162 14.63 17.85 12.79
CA ASP A 162 15.80 18.04 11.92
C ASP A 162 17.07 18.32 12.76
N PRO A 163 18.03 17.37 12.83
CA PRO A 163 19.29 17.54 13.56
C PRO A 163 20.11 18.74 13.14
N ALA A 164 20.02 19.18 11.88
CA ALA A 164 20.75 20.35 11.42
C ALA A 164 20.25 21.66 12.05
N GLN A 165 19.02 21.65 12.59
CA GLN A 165 18.39 22.80 13.24
C GLN A 165 18.30 22.64 14.77
N MET A 166 18.90 21.58 15.33
CA MET A 166 18.96 21.35 16.77
C MET A 166 20.33 21.74 17.33
N SER A 167 20.36 22.69 18.27
CA SER A 167 21.58 22.99 19.03
C SER A 167 21.84 22.01 20.17
N ASP A 168 20.76 21.45 20.75
CA ASP A 168 20.78 20.43 21.79
C ASP A 168 19.67 19.41 21.51
N PRO A 169 20.01 18.24 20.93
CA PRO A 169 19.02 17.22 20.61
C PRO A 169 18.25 16.73 21.84
N ALA A 170 18.90 16.58 23.00
CA ALA A 170 18.25 16.06 24.20
C ALA A 170 17.23 17.04 24.80
N ALA A 171 17.55 18.34 24.78
CA ALA A 171 16.60 19.37 25.19
C ALA A 171 15.42 19.48 24.22
N SER A 172 15.68 19.39 22.91
CA SER A 172 14.66 19.49 21.87
C SER A 172 13.68 18.31 21.92
N THR A 173 14.19 17.08 22.06
CA THR A 173 13.34 15.89 22.22
C THR A 173 12.57 15.88 23.54
N ALA A 174 13.15 16.39 24.63
CA ALA A 174 12.44 16.54 25.91
C ALA A 174 11.28 17.53 25.79
N GLN A 175 11.53 18.72 25.23
CA GLN A 175 10.49 19.73 25.03
C GLN A 175 9.40 19.23 24.08
N LEU A 176 9.76 18.54 22.98
CA LEU A 176 8.77 17.97 22.07
C LEU A 176 7.90 16.93 22.77
N ALA A 177 8.50 16.02 23.55
CA ALA A 177 7.77 14.99 24.29
C ALA A 177 6.76 15.62 25.26
N ASP A 178 7.14 16.68 25.97
CA ASP A 178 6.24 17.40 26.89
C ASP A 178 5.04 18.04 26.15
N VAL A 179 5.26 18.61 24.95
CA VAL A 179 4.19 19.23 24.15
C VAL A 179 3.20 18.20 23.62
N ILE A 180 3.70 17.05 23.15
CA ILE A 180 2.85 16.03 22.52
C ILE A 180 2.25 15.03 23.50
N ASP A 181 2.63 15.05 24.79
CA ASP A 181 2.18 14.09 25.81
C ASP A 181 0.65 13.93 25.86
N VAL A 182 -0.09 15.02 25.67
CA VAL A 182 -1.56 15.03 25.68
C VAL A 182 -2.17 14.15 24.57
N VAL A 183 -1.49 14.02 23.44
CA VAL A 183 -2.00 13.32 22.23
C VAL A 183 -1.22 12.06 21.89
N ALA A 184 0.03 11.95 22.34
CA ALA A 184 0.95 10.87 22.02
C ALA A 184 1.86 10.53 23.23
N PRO A 185 1.30 10.10 24.38
CA PRO A 185 2.07 9.86 25.61
C PRO A 185 3.07 8.70 25.52
N LEU A 186 2.97 7.87 24.48
CA LEU A 186 3.91 6.77 24.22
C LEU A 186 5.17 7.21 23.48
N ILE A 187 5.20 8.44 22.93
CA ILE A 187 6.37 8.98 22.23
C ILE A 187 7.22 9.74 23.25
N THR A 188 8.37 9.18 23.60
CA THR A 188 9.23 9.70 24.67
C THR A 188 10.48 10.38 24.11
N SER A 189 11.09 11.25 24.92
CA SER A 189 12.40 11.83 24.58
C SER A 189 13.47 10.76 24.36
N GLU A 190 13.46 9.69 25.15
CA GLU A 190 14.39 8.57 25.03
C GLU A 190 14.23 7.84 23.70
N SER A 191 12.99 7.51 23.30
CA SER A 191 12.73 6.85 22.02
C SER A 191 13.13 7.72 20.82
N MET A 192 12.82 9.03 20.87
CA MET A 192 13.21 9.96 19.81
C MET A 192 14.74 10.13 19.71
N LEU A 193 15.45 10.19 20.84
CA LEU A 193 16.92 10.25 20.84
C LEU A 193 17.54 8.98 20.26
N ALA A 194 17.00 7.81 20.62
CA ALA A 194 17.45 6.55 20.06
C ALA A 194 17.29 6.54 18.53
N GLU A 195 16.14 6.98 18.03
CA GLU A 195 15.85 7.06 16.59
C GLU A 195 16.76 8.07 15.87
N LEU A 196 16.98 9.26 16.45
CA LEU A 196 17.92 10.26 15.93
C LEU A 196 19.35 9.71 15.80
N ASN A 197 19.81 8.98 16.81
CA ASN A 197 21.14 8.37 16.79
C ASN A 197 21.24 7.28 15.70
N SER A 198 20.17 6.50 15.49
CA SER A 198 20.10 5.51 14.42
C SER A 198 19.99 6.13 13.01
N ALA A 199 19.37 7.30 12.89
CA ALA A 199 19.17 8.01 11.62
C ALA A 199 20.44 8.69 11.06
N GLY A 200 21.53 8.77 11.83
CA GLY A 200 22.83 9.21 11.33
C GLY A 200 22.87 10.66 10.81
N GLY A 201 22.03 11.53 11.37
CA GLY A 201 21.91 12.94 10.98
C GLY A 201 20.76 13.26 10.02
N ALA A 202 19.99 12.26 9.57
CA ALA A 202 18.75 12.50 8.85
C ALA A 202 17.62 12.95 9.81
N PRO A 203 16.66 13.77 9.34
CA PRO A 203 15.46 14.08 10.11
C PRO A 203 14.64 12.83 10.41
N ILE A 204 14.02 12.77 11.59
CA ILE A 204 13.08 11.72 11.99
C ILE A 204 11.66 12.27 12.09
N THR A 205 10.64 11.45 11.89
CA THR A 205 9.25 11.86 12.13
C THR A 205 8.84 11.38 13.51
N ALA A 206 8.73 12.31 14.46
CA ALA A 206 8.39 12.00 15.84
C ALA A 206 6.93 11.57 16.00
N VAL A 207 6.01 12.30 15.37
CA VAL A 207 4.57 12.01 15.44
C VAL A 207 3.85 12.58 14.22
N THR A 208 2.73 11.96 13.84
CA THR A 208 1.79 12.53 12.87
C THR A 208 0.50 12.92 13.56
N LEU A 209 0.11 14.18 13.47
CA LEU A 209 -1.08 14.72 14.11
C LEU A 209 -2.18 14.99 13.08
N ARG A 210 -3.45 14.77 13.43
CA ARG A 210 -4.56 15.29 12.61
C ARG A 210 -4.60 16.82 12.74
N ASP A 211 -5.15 17.50 11.74
CA ASP A 211 -5.27 18.98 11.75
C ASP A 211 -5.87 19.53 13.04
N ASP A 212 -6.92 18.90 13.58
CA ASP A 212 -7.57 19.37 14.82
C ASP A 212 -6.65 19.27 16.05
N ASP A 213 -5.84 18.21 16.17
CA ASP A 213 -4.88 18.07 17.28
C ASP A 213 -3.71 19.03 17.09
N PHE A 214 -3.23 19.16 15.84
CA PHE A 214 -2.14 20.05 15.51
C PHE A 214 -2.50 21.51 15.80
N ALA A 215 -3.71 21.95 15.44
CA ALA A 215 -4.17 23.31 15.68
C ALA A 215 -4.17 23.70 17.17
N VAL A 216 -4.35 22.73 18.08
CA VAL A 216 -4.28 22.97 19.53
C VAL A 216 -2.83 23.12 20.02
N LEU A 217 -1.89 22.42 19.38
CA LEU A 217 -0.48 22.35 19.79
C LEU A 217 0.45 23.21 18.93
N GLU A 218 -0.05 23.89 17.89
CA GLU A 218 0.76 24.48 16.81
C GLU A 218 1.83 25.45 17.33
N ASP A 219 1.44 26.41 18.16
CA ASP A 219 2.35 27.43 18.68
C ASP A 219 3.47 26.81 19.52
N ASP A 220 3.13 25.85 20.38
CA ASP A 220 4.07 25.14 21.25
C ASP A 220 5.01 24.25 20.45
N LEU A 221 4.51 23.54 19.43
CA LEU A 221 5.30 22.69 18.54
C LEU A 221 6.31 23.51 17.73
N ARG A 222 5.88 24.65 17.18
CA ARG A 222 6.76 25.54 16.40
C ARG A 222 7.83 26.23 17.25
N ALA A 223 7.62 26.32 18.57
CA ALA A 223 8.61 26.86 19.49
C ALA A 223 9.75 25.89 19.81
N VAL A 224 9.60 24.58 19.50
CA VAL A 224 10.64 23.58 19.76
C VAL A 224 11.74 23.67 18.69
N PRO A 225 13.02 23.86 19.08
CA PRO A 225 14.14 23.87 18.13
C PRO A 225 14.22 22.57 17.32
N GLY A 226 14.42 22.70 16.02
CA GLY A 226 14.52 21.56 15.11
C GLY A 226 13.20 20.95 14.66
N VAL A 227 12.05 21.40 15.18
CA VAL A 227 10.75 20.92 14.68
C VAL A 227 10.45 21.48 13.29
N VAL A 228 10.17 20.58 12.36
CA VAL A 228 9.69 20.87 11.01
C VAL A 228 8.31 20.26 10.85
N VAL A 229 7.33 21.09 10.51
CA VAL A 229 5.95 20.64 10.25
C VAL A 229 5.78 20.45 8.75
N SER A 230 5.40 19.24 8.34
CA SER A 230 5.12 18.89 6.94
C SER A 230 3.66 18.42 6.81
N PRO A 231 2.76 19.27 6.30
CA PRO A 231 1.38 18.87 6.00
C PRO A 231 1.35 17.90 4.83
N GLN A 232 0.66 16.77 4.99
CA GLN A 232 0.57 15.72 3.98
C GLN A 232 -0.84 15.16 3.90
N PRO A 233 -1.40 14.95 2.70
CA PRO A 233 -2.64 14.22 2.55
C PRO A 233 -2.42 12.75 2.94
N LYS A 234 -3.29 12.21 3.78
CA LYS A 234 -3.28 10.80 4.17
C LYS A 234 -4.69 10.27 4.29
N LEU A 235 -4.93 9.10 3.72
CA LEU A 235 -6.15 8.34 3.95
C LEU A 235 -6.13 7.79 5.38
N ILE A 236 -7.06 8.26 6.21
CA ILE A 236 -7.17 7.85 7.62
C ILE A 236 -8.59 7.40 7.94
N VAL A 237 -8.74 6.59 8.99
CA VAL A 237 -10.06 6.22 9.51
C VAL A 237 -10.70 7.43 10.18
N ASP A 238 -11.99 7.65 9.94
CA ASP A 238 -12.70 8.79 10.50
C ASP A 238 -12.83 8.66 12.03
N ASP A 239 -13.34 7.52 12.52
CA ASP A 239 -13.37 7.17 13.95
C ASP A 239 -12.00 6.66 14.42
N ARG A 240 -11.38 7.37 15.38
CA ARG A 240 -10.06 7.02 15.95
C ARG A 240 -10.06 5.75 16.76
N ARG A 241 -11.22 5.30 17.24
CA ARG A 241 -11.34 4.09 18.05
C ARG A 241 -11.05 2.85 17.23
N ILE A 242 -11.40 2.87 15.94
CA ILE A 242 -11.28 1.71 15.04
C ILE A 242 -9.81 1.48 14.66
N THR A 243 -9.30 0.30 15.00
CA THR A 243 -7.95 -0.15 14.68
C THR A 243 -7.99 -1.57 14.11
N SER A 244 -7.40 -1.79 12.94
CA SER A 244 -7.41 -3.13 12.35
C SER A 244 -6.22 -3.35 11.42
N PRO A 245 -5.63 -4.57 11.39
CA PRO A 245 -4.61 -4.92 10.41
C PRO A 245 -5.10 -4.83 8.96
N VAL A 246 -6.42 -4.85 8.70
CA VAL A 246 -6.95 -4.73 7.33
C VAL A 246 -6.98 -3.29 6.79
N LEU A 247 -6.79 -2.27 7.65
CA LEU A 247 -6.82 -0.86 7.23
C LEU A 247 -5.68 -0.53 6.25
N ASP A 248 -4.53 -1.16 6.41
CA ASP A 248 -3.37 -0.99 5.52
C ASP A 248 -3.67 -1.55 4.12
N SER A 249 -4.36 -2.67 4.08
CA SER A 249 -4.82 -3.32 2.85
C SER A 249 -5.90 -2.48 2.15
N LEU A 250 -6.82 -1.87 2.90
CA LEU A 250 -7.79 -0.92 2.35
C LEU A 250 -7.11 0.33 1.75
N ARG A 251 -6.09 0.89 2.43
CA ARG A 251 -5.27 1.98 1.87
C ARG A 251 -4.56 1.55 0.58
N SER A 252 -4.06 0.33 0.53
CA SER A 252 -3.41 -0.22 -0.67
C SER A 252 -4.41 -0.38 -1.83
N ALA A 253 -5.62 -0.88 -1.56
CA ALA A 253 -6.69 -0.98 -2.54
C ALA A 253 -7.09 0.39 -3.10
N TRP A 254 -7.22 1.37 -2.20
CA TRP A 254 -7.53 2.76 -2.55
C TRP A 254 -6.44 3.41 -3.40
N GLN A 255 -5.16 3.20 -3.02
CA GLN A 255 -4.02 3.71 -3.76
C GLN A 255 -3.95 3.09 -5.17
N ALA A 256 -4.14 1.78 -5.29
CA ALA A 256 -4.17 1.10 -6.58
C ALA A 256 -5.30 1.62 -7.48
N GLY A 257 -6.49 1.89 -6.91
CA GLY A 257 -7.59 2.51 -7.64
C GLY A 257 -7.23 3.90 -8.16
N ARG A 258 -6.59 4.72 -7.34
CA ARG A 258 -6.10 6.04 -7.73
C ARG A 258 -5.00 5.99 -8.78
N ASP A 259 -4.09 5.04 -8.68
CA ASP A 259 -3.01 4.85 -9.65
C ASP A 259 -3.57 4.46 -11.01
N ALA A 260 -4.59 3.59 -11.03
CA ALA A 260 -5.26 3.15 -12.24
C ALA A 260 -6.04 4.26 -12.94
N THR A 261 -6.60 5.22 -12.20
CA THR A 261 -7.32 6.37 -12.76
C THR A 261 -6.48 7.63 -12.84
N ALA A 262 -5.20 7.57 -12.49
CA ALA A 262 -4.31 8.72 -12.50
C ALA A 262 -4.16 9.28 -13.90
N GLY A 263 -4.31 10.60 -14.00
CA GLY A 263 -3.93 11.35 -15.19
C GLY A 263 -2.47 11.76 -15.16
N TRP A 264 -2.10 12.52 -16.17
CA TRP A 264 -0.75 13.05 -16.31
C TRP A 264 -0.79 14.42 -16.97
N ALA A 265 0.20 15.24 -16.71
CA ALA A 265 0.38 16.51 -17.38
C ALA A 265 1.86 16.84 -17.55
N VAL A 266 2.14 17.70 -18.52
CA VAL A 266 3.38 18.44 -18.61
C VAL A 266 3.01 19.91 -18.49
N ASP A 267 3.52 20.55 -17.44
CA ASP A 267 3.30 21.95 -17.15
C ASP A 267 4.63 22.71 -17.20
N THR A 268 4.62 23.94 -17.73
CA THR A 268 5.73 24.88 -17.65
C THR A 268 5.47 25.91 -16.57
N TYR A 269 6.50 26.32 -15.84
CA TYR A 269 6.42 27.31 -14.78
C TYR A 269 7.37 28.47 -15.06
N THR A 270 6.90 29.70 -14.86
CA THR A 270 7.74 30.89 -14.83
C THR A 270 8.44 31.04 -13.47
N VAL A 271 9.38 31.99 -13.36
CA VAL A 271 10.17 32.24 -12.13
C VAL A 271 9.30 32.62 -10.93
N ASP A 272 8.14 33.25 -11.17
CA ASP A 272 7.16 33.61 -10.15
C ASP A 272 6.27 32.41 -9.71
N GLY A 273 6.46 31.24 -10.31
CA GLY A 273 5.70 30.02 -10.01
C GLY A 273 4.39 29.89 -10.79
N THR A 274 4.07 30.82 -11.69
CA THR A 274 2.86 30.71 -12.53
C THR A 274 3.02 29.53 -13.50
N GLY A 275 2.12 28.55 -13.40
CA GLY A 275 2.12 27.34 -14.23
C GLY A 275 1.17 27.40 -15.42
N GLU A 276 1.59 26.89 -16.57
CA GLU A 276 0.78 26.72 -17.77
C GLU A 276 0.85 25.27 -18.27
N ARG A 277 -0.29 24.67 -18.59
CA ARG A 277 -0.35 23.30 -19.12
C ARG A 277 0.01 23.25 -20.60
N ARG A 278 0.98 22.40 -20.94
CA ARG A 278 1.39 22.14 -22.33
C ARG A 278 0.62 20.98 -22.94
N VAL A 279 0.50 19.90 -22.19
CA VAL A 279 -0.24 18.70 -22.57
C VAL A 279 -0.65 17.97 -21.30
N GLY A 280 -1.68 17.14 -21.41
CA GLY A 280 -2.05 16.24 -20.33
C GLY A 280 -3.46 15.72 -20.50
N PHE A 281 -3.79 14.78 -19.64
CA PHE A 281 -5.12 14.25 -19.46
C PHE A 281 -5.41 14.21 -17.98
N GLN A 282 -6.45 14.93 -17.55
CA GLN A 282 -6.96 14.81 -16.20
C GLN A 282 -7.63 13.43 -16.07
N GLY A 283 -7.06 12.59 -15.22
CA GLY A 283 -7.61 11.28 -14.90
C GLY A 283 -9.01 11.41 -14.27
N PRO A 284 -9.93 10.47 -14.56
CA PRO A 284 -11.25 10.49 -13.94
C PRO A 284 -11.15 10.23 -12.42
N GLY A 285 -12.22 10.56 -11.70
CA GLY A 285 -12.39 10.12 -10.32
C GLY A 285 -12.35 8.60 -10.22
N GLY A 286 -11.54 8.08 -9.31
CA GLY A 286 -11.63 6.68 -8.90
C GLY A 286 -12.99 6.43 -8.23
N PRO A 287 -13.58 5.24 -8.38
CA PRO A 287 -14.79 4.91 -7.66
C PRO A 287 -14.52 4.88 -6.16
N ASP A 288 -15.51 5.27 -5.36
CA ASP A 288 -15.49 5.02 -3.93
C ASP A 288 -15.40 3.52 -3.66
N LEU A 289 -14.74 3.16 -2.56
CA LEU A 289 -14.63 1.77 -2.13
C LEU A 289 -15.64 1.48 -1.03
N HIS A 290 -16.17 0.26 -1.03
CA HIS A 290 -17.02 -0.24 0.04
C HIS A 290 -16.26 -1.36 0.76
N ALA A 291 -15.69 -1.05 1.92
CA ALA A 291 -15.04 -2.04 2.76
C ALA A 291 -16.08 -3.02 3.32
N THR A 292 -15.65 -4.26 3.53
CA THR A 292 -16.48 -5.29 4.19
C THR A 292 -16.44 -5.21 5.71
N LEU A 293 -15.53 -4.41 6.27
CA LEU A 293 -15.39 -4.19 7.70
C LEU A 293 -16.67 -3.57 8.28
N ASP A 294 -17.16 -4.14 9.37
CA ASP A 294 -18.27 -3.63 10.17
C ASP A 294 -17.69 -3.00 11.46
N PRO A 295 -17.76 -1.67 11.62
CA PRO A 295 -17.25 -0.97 12.80
C PRO A 295 -17.78 -1.51 14.13
N ARG A 296 -19.02 -2.00 14.19
CA ARG A 296 -19.61 -2.52 15.42
C ARG A 296 -18.95 -3.84 15.83
N VAL A 297 -18.74 -4.73 14.87
CA VAL A 297 -18.05 -6.02 15.11
C VAL A 297 -16.57 -5.77 15.41
N GLN A 298 -15.96 -4.81 14.71
CA GLN A 298 -14.56 -4.43 14.90
C GLN A 298 -14.29 -3.88 16.31
N LEU A 299 -15.10 -2.93 16.78
CA LEU A 299 -14.98 -2.39 18.15
C LEU A 299 -15.24 -3.47 19.21
N ALA A 300 -16.21 -4.36 18.98
CA ALA A 300 -16.45 -5.49 19.88
C ALA A 300 -15.25 -6.45 19.96
N ALA A 301 -14.58 -6.69 18.83
CA ALA A 301 -13.36 -7.50 18.77
C ALA A 301 -12.19 -6.82 19.48
N GLU A 302 -11.98 -5.51 19.28
CA GLU A 302 -10.97 -4.72 19.98
C GLU A 302 -11.17 -4.72 21.50
N ASN A 303 -12.41 -4.51 21.96
CA ASN A 303 -12.76 -4.57 23.38
C ASN A 303 -12.56 -5.96 24.01
N ALA A 304 -12.59 -7.02 23.21
CA ALA A 304 -12.38 -8.39 23.67
C ALA A 304 -10.89 -8.78 23.70
N VAL A 305 -10.10 -8.46 22.67
CA VAL A 305 -8.68 -8.86 22.58
C VAL A 305 -7.82 -8.26 23.69
N VAL A 306 -8.16 -7.08 24.19
CA VAL A 306 -7.42 -6.40 25.28
C VAL A 306 -7.58 -7.06 26.64
N MET A 307 -8.48 -8.05 26.79
CA MET A 307 -8.61 -8.79 28.05
C MET A 307 -7.47 -9.77 28.31
N ALA A 308 -6.75 -10.20 27.27
CA ALA A 308 -5.62 -11.12 27.42
C ALA A 308 -4.33 -10.38 27.80
N GLY A 309 -3.58 -10.94 28.74
CA GLY A 309 -2.24 -10.49 29.12
C GLY A 309 -1.10 -11.04 28.25
N SER A 310 -1.44 -11.75 27.17
CA SER A 310 -0.53 -12.36 26.18
C SER A 310 -1.01 -12.06 24.76
N SER A 311 -0.28 -12.49 23.72
CA SER A 311 -0.68 -12.29 22.32
C SER A 311 -2.07 -12.85 22.07
N ALA A 312 -3.00 -12.00 21.63
CA ALA A 312 -4.36 -12.39 21.34
C ALA A 312 -4.90 -11.71 20.09
N SER A 313 -5.72 -12.45 19.35
CA SER A 313 -6.34 -11.99 18.12
C SER A 313 -7.76 -12.53 17.92
N ILE A 314 -8.56 -11.74 17.22
CA ILE A 314 -9.93 -12.07 16.82
C ILE A 314 -10.10 -11.75 15.34
N VAL A 315 -10.77 -12.62 14.61
CA VAL A 315 -11.18 -12.36 13.23
C VAL A 315 -12.57 -12.88 12.99
N ALA A 316 -13.39 -12.09 12.29
CA ALA A 316 -14.79 -12.37 12.00
C ALA A 316 -15.08 -12.22 10.51
N LEU A 317 -15.85 -13.16 9.97
CA LEU A 317 -16.18 -13.33 8.57
C LEU A 317 -17.70 -13.49 8.41
N SER A 318 -18.26 -12.98 7.33
CA SER A 318 -19.61 -13.37 6.89
C SER A 318 -19.58 -14.79 6.32
N THR A 319 -20.40 -15.70 6.83
CA THR A 319 -20.47 -17.08 6.35
C THR A 319 -21.00 -17.17 4.92
N SER A 320 -21.94 -16.30 4.58
CA SER A 320 -22.61 -16.27 3.28
C SER A 320 -21.73 -15.67 2.18
N THR A 321 -21.01 -14.59 2.49
CA THR A 321 -20.26 -13.83 1.47
C THR A 321 -18.74 -13.99 1.56
N GLY A 322 -18.19 -14.36 2.71
CA GLY A 322 -16.75 -14.32 2.98
C GLY A 322 -16.22 -12.94 3.36
N ALA A 323 -17.07 -11.92 3.43
CA ALA A 323 -16.70 -10.58 3.85
C ALA A 323 -15.94 -10.61 5.20
N ILE A 324 -14.75 -10.02 5.26
CA ILE A 324 -14.00 -9.86 6.52
C ILE A 324 -14.65 -8.70 7.29
N LEU A 325 -15.44 -9.04 8.31
CA LEU A 325 -16.22 -8.09 9.10
C LEU A 325 -15.37 -7.41 10.17
N ALA A 326 -14.42 -8.15 10.75
CA ALA A 326 -13.50 -7.61 11.76
C ALA A 326 -12.20 -8.40 11.77
N ALA A 327 -11.11 -7.71 12.12
CA ALA A 327 -9.84 -8.30 12.50
C ALA A 327 -9.23 -7.41 13.58
N ALA A 328 -8.96 -7.97 14.75
CA ALA A 328 -8.42 -7.26 15.90
C ALA A 328 -7.27 -8.06 16.51
N GLN A 329 -6.27 -7.34 17.03
CA GLN A 329 -5.12 -7.90 17.73
C GLN A 329 -4.67 -6.93 18.82
N ASN A 330 -4.25 -7.46 19.97
CA ASN A 330 -3.78 -6.62 21.08
C ASN A 330 -2.32 -6.17 20.89
N SER A 331 -1.79 -5.39 21.84
CA SER A 331 -0.42 -4.85 21.76
C SER A 331 0.66 -5.94 21.66
N TYR A 332 0.51 -7.04 22.39
CA TYR A 332 1.46 -8.15 22.35
C TYR A 332 1.48 -8.82 20.97
N ALA A 333 0.31 -9.00 20.35
CA ALA A 333 0.18 -9.52 19.00
C ALA A 333 0.72 -8.53 17.94
N ASN A 334 0.54 -7.22 18.15
CA ASN A 334 1.06 -6.19 17.24
C ASN A 334 2.58 -6.22 17.11
N GLU A 335 3.31 -6.52 18.20
CA GLU A 335 4.78 -6.66 18.19
C GLU A 335 5.26 -7.81 17.30
N GLN A 336 4.41 -8.80 17.06
CA GLN A 336 4.70 -9.95 16.19
C GLN A 336 4.30 -9.71 14.72
N GLY A 337 3.61 -8.61 14.43
CA GLY A 337 3.18 -8.24 13.07
C GLY A 337 1.81 -8.81 12.69
N ASN A 338 1.74 -9.49 11.54
CA ASN A 338 0.49 -9.96 10.94
C ASN A 338 0.07 -11.34 11.45
N VAL A 339 -0.24 -11.45 12.74
CA VAL A 339 -0.59 -12.75 13.36
C VAL A 339 -1.93 -13.28 12.88
N VAL A 340 -2.91 -12.41 12.60
CA VAL A 340 -4.26 -12.82 12.19
C VAL A 340 -4.26 -13.59 10.86
N PHE A 341 -3.53 -13.07 9.87
CA PHE A 341 -3.55 -13.59 8.51
C PHE A 341 -2.28 -14.34 8.11
N GLY A 342 -1.19 -14.20 8.86
CA GLY A 342 0.12 -14.79 8.54
C GLY A 342 0.77 -15.60 9.68
N GLY A 343 0.24 -15.55 10.90
CA GLY A 343 0.76 -16.35 12.02
C GLY A 343 0.57 -17.84 11.77
N SER A 344 1.54 -18.68 12.15
CA SER A 344 1.48 -20.13 11.93
C SER A 344 1.60 -20.87 13.25
N TYR A 345 0.48 -21.37 13.75
CA TYR A 345 0.37 -22.01 15.06
C TYR A 345 0.04 -23.49 14.94
N PRO A 346 0.51 -24.39 15.82
CA PRO A 346 0.14 -25.80 15.76
C PRO A 346 -1.38 -25.96 15.94
N ALA A 347 -2.01 -26.76 15.08
CA ALA A 347 -3.46 -26.90 15.01
C ALA A 347 -4.06 -27.53 16.28
N GLY A 348 -3.29 -28.32 17.03
CA GLY A 348 -3.74 -29.00 18.24
C GLY A 348 -5.05 -29.75 18.01
N THR A 349 -6.00 -29.53 18.91
CA THR A 349 -7.35 -30.12 18.87
C THR A 349 -8.16 -29.77 17.60
N ALA A 350 -7.84 -28.71 16.85
CA ALA A 350 -8.53 -28.40 15.59
C ALA A 350 -8.31 -29.48 14.52
N SER A 351 -7.22 -30.25 14.63
CA SER A 351 -6.93 -31.40 13.75
C SER A 351 -8.04 -32.46 13.78
N GLU A 352 -8.83 -32.54 14.85
CA GLU A 352 -9.97 -33.46 14.95
C GLU A 352 -11.07 -33.14 13.96
N LEU A 353 -11.27 -31.85 13.64
CA LEU A 353 -12.25 -31.41 12.66
C LEU A 353 -11.86 -31.85 11.25
N VAL A 354 -10.56 -31.73 10.91
CA VAL A 354 -10.03 -32.23 9.63
C VAL A 354 -10.21 -33.75 9.52
N LYS A 355 -9.90 -34.50 10.58
CA LYS A 355 -10.09 -35.96 10.63
C LYS A 355 -11.57 -36.35 10.46
N ALA A 356 -12.49 -35.60 11.06
CA ALA A 356 -13.93 -35.82 10.90
C ALA A 356 -14.38 -35.70 9.43
N VAL A 357 -13.74 -34.84 8.65
CA VAL A 357 -13.97 -34.72 7.20
C VAL A 357 -13.26 -35.82 6.40
N GLN A 358 -12.03 -36.16 6.75
CA GLN A 358 -11.21 -37.17 6.07
C GLN A 358 -11.85 -38.56 6.13
N SER A 359 -12.46 -38.91 7.27
CA SER A 359 -13.13 -40.21 7.46
C SER A 359 -14.21 -40.55 6.42
N ASP A 360 -14.81 -39.57 5.74
CA ASP A 360 -15.77 -39.81 4.64
C ASP A 360 -15.11 -40.00 3.27
N ARG A 361 -13.86 -39.56 3.12
CA ARG A 361 -13.16 -39.48 1.83
C ARG A 361 -12.10 -40.57 1.66
N GLY A 362 -11.73 -41.28 2.72
CA GLY A 362 -10.65 -42.29 2.75
C GLY A 362 -9.29 -41.68 3.10
N ASP A 363 -8.32 -42.53 3.49
CA ASP A 363 -7.05 -42.09 4.09
C ASP A 363 -6.19 -41.21 3.16
N ASP A 364 -6.28 -41.39 1.83
CA ASP A 364 -5.48 -40.66 0.83
C ASP A 364 -5.93 -39.20 0.56
N SER A 365 -6.89 -38.68 1.33
CA SER A 365 -7.59 -37.41 1.02
C SER A 365 -7.40 -36.29 2.06
N ALA A 366 -6.38 -36.36 2.91
CA ALA A 366 -6.18 -35.40 4.01
C ALA A 366 -6.12 -33.93 3.53
N GLU A 367 -5.45 -33.67 2.41
CA GLU A 367 -5.37 -32.33 1.81
C GLU A 367 -6.74 -31.81 1.33
N ASP A 368 -7.56 -32.67 0.73
CA ASP A 368 -8.90 -32.31 0.28
C ASP A 368 -9.88 -32.14 1.45
N ALA A 369 -9.71 -32.94 2.50
CA ALA A 369 -10.45 -32.78 3.75
C ALA A 369 -10.12 -31.44 4.42
N ALA A 370 -8.84 -31.07 4.48
CA ALA A 370 -8.40 -29.78 4.97
C ALA A 370 -8.91 -28.62 4.08
N ALA A 371 -8.77 -28.72 2.76
CA ALA A 371 -9.26 -27.71 1.82
C ALA A 371 -10.78 -27.51 1.88
N GLY A 372 -11.54 -28.56 2.24
CA GLY A 372 -12.97 -28.44 2.46
C GLY A 372 -13.36 -27.63 3.69
N LEU A 373 -12.48 -27.58 4.70
CA LEU A 373 -12.57 -26.66 5.84
C LEU A 373 -11.87 -25.33 5.57
N GLY A 374 -11.37 -25.09 4.36
CA GLY A 374 -10.64 -23.88 4.00
C GLY A 374 -9.20 -23.84 4.49
N LEU A 375 -8.67 -24.92 5.08
CA LEU A 375 -7.29 -25.02 5.55
C LEU A 375 -6.34 -25.38 4.40
N GLY A 376 -5.12 -24.81 4.40
CA GLY A 376 -4.15 -25.01 3.32
C GLY A 376 -4.42 -24.17 2.08
N ILE A 377 -5.31 -23.18 2.19
CA ILE A 377 -5.64 -22.22 1.13
C ILE A 377 -5.03 -20.87 1.47
N SER A 378 -4.33 -20.29 0.50
CA SER A 378 -3.83 -18.93 0.55
C SER A 378 -4.69 -18.05 -0.34
N TYR A 379 -5.07 -16.89 0.18
CA TYR A 379 -5.93 -15.92 -0.48
C TYR A 379 -5.17 -14.63 -0.68
N SER A 380 -5.12 -14.14 -1.92
CA SER A 380 -4.53 -12.84 -2.25
C SER A 380 -5.63 -11.82 -2.49
N MET A 381 -5.54 -10.70 -1.80
CA MET A 381 -6.42 -9.53 -1.88
C MET A 381 -5.55 -8.27 -2.02
N PRO A 382 -6.10 -7.13 -2.46
CA PRO A 382 -5.34 -5.89 -2.56
C PRO A 382 -4.64 -5.52 -1.24
N GLY A 383 -3.31 -5.58 -1.21
CA GLY A 383 -2.51 -5.29 -0.01
C GLY A 383 -2.68 -6.26 1.15
N LEU A 384 -3.24 -7.47 0.92
CA LEU A 384 -3.37 -8.51 1.95
C LEU A 384 -3.20 -9.90 1.34
N ASP A 385 -2.16 -10.60 1.76
CA ASP A 385 -2.06 -12.04 1.58
C ASP A 385 -2.45 -12.74 2.89
N ALA A 386 -3.48 -13.57 2.82
CA ALA A 386 -4.03 -14.30 3.95
C ALA A 386 -3.81 -15.80 3.79
N TYR A 387 -3.16 -16.39 4.78
CA TYR A 387 -2.86 -17.80 4.88
C TYR A 387 -3.81 -18.43 5.90
N THR A 388 -4.27 -19.65 5.65
CA THR A 388 -5.16 -20.38 6.59
C THR A 388 -4.42 -21.41 7.45
N GLY A 389 -3.15 -21.67 7.15
CA GLY A 389 -2.30 -22.67 7.79
C GLY A 389 -1.91 -23.77 6.83
N THR A 390 -1.27 -24.83 7.35
CA THR A 390 -0.76 -25.95 6.56
C THR A 390 -1.39 -27.25 7.05
N PRO A 391 -1.97 -28.09 6.15
CA PRO A 391 -2.46 -29.41 6.54
C PRO A 391 -1.31 -30.34 6.92
N ALA A 392 -1.59 -31.37 7.72
CA ALA A 392 -0.61 -32.41 8.01
C ALA A 392 -0.25 -33.20 6.74
N ASP A 393 1.04 -33.54 6.55
CA ASP A 393 1.51 -34.28 5.37
C ASP A 393 1.21 -35.79 5.49
N SER A 394 0.41 -36.33 4.57
CA SER A 394 0.00 -37.73 4.54
C SER A 394 1.16 -38.70 4.28
N ARG A 395 2.28 -38.26 3.66
CA ARG A 395 3.37 -39.16 3.23
C ARG A 395 4.20 -39.74 4.39
N SER A 396 4.13 -39.15 5.58
CA SER A 396 4.96 -39.58 6.73
C SER A 396 4.21 -40.38 7.80
N ALA A 397 2.88 -40.56 7.69
CA ALA A 397 2.15 -41.46 8.59
C ALA A 397 2.63 -42.92 8.49
N ILE A 398 3.14 -43.31 7.30
CA ILE A 398 3.73 -44.64 7.04
C ILE A 398 5.15 -44.75 7.64
N ASP A 399 5.86 -43.64 7.85
CA ASP A 399 7.25 -43.61 8.36
C ASP A 399 7.30 -43.42 9.89
N GLY A 400 6.26 -42.85 10.50
CA GLY A 400 6.10 -42.70 11.95
C GLY A 400 5.98 -44.02 12.74
N ILE A 401 5.71 -45.15 12.06
CA ILE A 401 5.76 -46.49 12.67
C ILE A 401 7.23 -46.97 12.85
N ARG A 402 8.22 -46.30 12.23
CA ARG A 402 9.63 -46.70 12.25
C ARG A 402 10.58 -45.85 13.09
N SER A 403 10.19 -44.67 13.58
CA SER A 403 11.10 -43.83 14.37
C SER A 403 10.47 -43.32 15.67
N VAL A 404 11.01 -43.79 16.80
CA VAL A 404 10.85 -43.17 18.11
C VAL A 404 11.94 -42.09 18.21
N SER A 405 11.53 -40.83 18.38
CA SER A 405 12.31 -39.58 18.49
C SER A 405 12.50 -38.75 17.21
N THR A 406 11.62 -37.76 17.00
CA THR A 406 11.90 -36.31 16.93
C THR A 406 10.62 -35.57 16.49
N THR A 407 9.84 -35.10 17.48
CA THR A 407 8.63 -34.30 17.27
C THR A 407 9.02 -32.84 17.03
N SER A 408 8.91 -32.35 15.79
CA SER A 408 8.74 -30.90 15.50
C SER A 408 8.65 -30.52 14.00
N GLY A 409 8.47 -31.46 13.06
CA GLY A 409 8.42 -31.13 11.62
C GLY A 409 7.10 -31.40 10.88
N ASN A 410 6.12 -32.07 11.51
CA ASN A 410 5.07 -32.81 10.78
C ASN A 410 3.64 -32.52 11.28
N GLU A 411 3.41 -31.46 12.05
CA GLU A 411 2.11 -31.15 12.64
C GLU A 411 1.35 -30.13 11.78
N ALA A 412 0.03 -30.31 11.64
CA ALA A 412 -0.81 -29.32 10.96
C ALA A 412 -0.71 -27.97 11.68
N THR A 413 -0.69 -26.88 10.92
CA THR A 413 -0.71 -25.52 11.46
C THR A 413 -1.97 -24.79 11.04
N VAL A 414 -2.36 -23.79 11.82
CA VAL A 414 -3.52 -22.92 11.58
C VAL A 414 -3.12 -21.47 11.81
N THR A 415 -3.84 -20.57 11.15
CA THR A 415 -3.86 -19.14 11.48
C THR A 415 -5.20 -18.81 12.17
N PRO A 416 -5.32 -17.71 12.93
CA PRO A 416 -6.62 -17.24 13.42
C PRO A 416 -7.65 -17.09 12.29
N PHE A 417 -7.23 -16.54 11.14
CA PHE A 417 -8.06 -16.47 9.94
C PHE A 417 -8.47 -17.86 9.42
N GLY A 418 -7.56 -18.83 9.44
CA GLY A 418 -7.84 -20.21 9.10
C GLY A 418 -8.89 -20.86 9.98
N LEU A 419 -8.82 -20.65 11.30
CA LEU A 419 -9.83 -21.13 12.25
C LEU A 419 -11.22 -20.53 11.96
N ALA A 420 -11.30 -19.24 11.62
CA ALA A 420 -12.56 -18.61 11.24
C ALA A 420 -13.10 -19.16 9.90
N GLN A 421 -12.21 -19.42 8.92
CA GLN A 421 -12.58 -20.10 7.68
C GLN A 421 -13.12 -21.51 7.91
N MET A 422 -12.55 -22.27 8.87
CA MET A 422 -13.10 -23.57 9.27
C MET A 422 -14.51 -23.42 9.84
N ALA A 423 -14.73 -22.46 10.73
CA ALA A 423 -16.07 -22.21 11.31
C ALA A 423 -17.09 -21.86 10.21
N ALA A 424 -16.71 -20.98 9.28
CA ALA A 424 -17.54 -20.60 8.14
C ALA A 424 -17.83 -21.81 7.23
N ALA A 425 -16.82 -22.63 6.95
CA ALA A 425 -16.96 -23.83 6.14
C ALA A 425 -17.87 -24.88 6.77
N ILE A 426 -17.80 -25.07 8.09
CA ILE A 426 -18.68 -26.01 8.82
C ILE A 426 -20.15 -25.56 8.76
N SER A 427 -20.39 -24.25 8.90
CA SER A 427 -21.74 -23.68 8.83
C SER A 427 -22.33 -23.78 7.42
N ARG A 428 -21.57 -23.32 6.41
CA ARG A 428 -22.04 -23.23 5.01
C ARG A 428 -21.91 -24.54 4.21
N GLY A 429 -21.03 -25.44 4.61
CA GLY A 429 -20.66 -26.66 3.88
C GLY A 429 -19.47 -26.48 2.91
N SER A 430 -18.91 -25.28 2.77
CA SER A 430 -17.66 -25.02 2.06
C SER A 430 -17.05 -23.70 2.53
N ALA A 431 -15.73 -23.54 2.45
CA ALA A 431 -15.10 -22.29 2.83
C ALA A 431 -15.53 -21.14 1.89
N PRO A 432 -15.98 -19.98 2.43
CA PRO A 432 -16.29 -18.83 1.59
C PRO A 432 -15.01 -18.19 1.06
N ASN A 433 -15.10 -17.53 -0.10
CA ASN A 433 -13.99 -16.77 -0.65
C ASN A 433 -13.93 -15.39 0.03
N PRO A 434 -12.86 -15.04 0.74
CA PRO A 434 -12.81 -13.82 1.54
C PRO A 434 -12.79 -12.55 0.68
N ALA A 435 -13.23 -11.43 1.27
CA ALA A 435 -13.14 -10.12 0.66
C ALA A 435 -12.97 -9.01 1.71
N ILE A 436 -12.08 -8.05 1.45
CA ILE A 436 -11.95 -6.79 2.21
C ILE A 436 -12.69 -5.61 1.56
N VAL A 437 -12.97 -5.70 0.26
CA VAL A 437 -13.73 -4.71 -0.52
C VAL A 437 -14.89 -5.44 -1.20
N ALA A 438 -16.10 -4.91 -1.06
CA ALA A 438 -17.30 -5.48 -1.64
C ALA A 438 -17.17 -5.59 -3.17
N GLY A 439 -17.49 -6.78 -3.71
CA GLY A 439 -17.34 -7.07 -5.14
C GLY A 439 -15.91 -7.43 -5.59
N GLN A 440 -14.91 -7.36 -4.70
CA GLN A 440 -13.52 -7.76 -4.97
C GLN A 440 -13.16 -8.97 -4.09
N THR A 441 -13.61 -10.15 -4.50
CA THR A 441 -13.27 -11.40 -3.80
C THR A 441 -11.81 -11.79 -4.04
N ALA A 442 -11.20 -12.45 -3.06
CA ALA A 442 -9.82 -12.90 -3.13
C ALA A 442 -9.56 -13.87 -4.29
N VAL A 443 -8.29 -13.91 -4.71
CA VAL A 443 -7.76 -14.96 -5.58
C VAL A 443 -7.18 -16.06 -4.69
N ALA A 444 -7.78 -17.25 -4.73
CA ALA A 444 -7.30 -18.40 -3.98
C ALA A 444 -6.24 -19.18 -4.79
N ASN A 445 -5.20 -19.68 -4.12
CA ASN A 445 -4.20 -20.55 -4.76
C ASN A 445 -4.74 -21.95 -5.11
N ARG A 446 -5.85 -22.34 -4.49
CA ARG A 446 -6.60 -23.58 -4.77
C ARG A 446 -8.08 -23.38 -4.47
N GLU A 447 -8.94 -24.14 -5.14
CA GLU A 447 -10.37 -24.16 -4.84
C GLU A 447 -10.67 -24.94 -3.55
N SER A 448 -11.70 -24.50 -2.82
CA SER A 448 -12.24 -25.26 -1.69
C SER A 448 -13.12 -26.41 -2.19
N VAL A 449 -13.01 -27.57 -1.54
CA VAL A 449 -13.79 -28.77 -1.88
C VAL A 449 -15.00 -28.87 -0.95
N PRO A 450 -16.26 -28.90 -1.44
CA PRO A 450 -17.44 -28.96 -0.58
C PRO A 450 -17.41 -30.11 0.43
N ILE A 451 -17.78 -29.86 1.68
CA ILE A 451 -17.88 -30.87 2.74
C ILE A 451 -19.10 -31.75 2.45
N GLY A 452 -18.92 -33.07 2.49
CA GLY A 452 -20.03 -34.02 2.35
C GLY A 452 -21.06 -33.84 3.47
N SER A 453 -22.34 -34.13 3.20
CA SER A 453 -23.43 -33.92 4.17
C SER A 453 -23.22 -34.67 5.49
N ASP A 454 -22.65 -35.87 5.43
CA ASP A 454 -22.43 -36.72 6.61
C ASP A 454 -21.31 -36.14 7.49
N ALA A 455 -20.16 -35.79 6.90
CA ALA A 455 -19.10 -35.04 7.57
C ALA A 455 -19.62 -33.72 8.15
N ALA A 456 -20.40 -32.94 7.40
CA ALA A 456 -20.97 -31.68 7.89
C ALA A 456 -21.89 -31.89 9.10
N ASN A 457 -22.74 -32.93 9.08
CA ASN A 457 -23.60 -33.28 10.21
C ASN A 457 -22.77 -33.70 11.45
N ARG A 458 -21.69 -34.47 11.27
CA ARG A 458 -20.79 -34.85 12.36
C ARG A 458 -20.07 -33.64 12.96
N LEU A 459 -19.56 -32.74 12.12
CA LEU A 459 -18.91 -31.51 12.57
C LEU A 459 -19.86 -30.64 13.39
N ARG A 460 -21.11 -30.47 12.94
CA ARG A 460 -22.13 -29.74 13.73
C ARG A 460 -22.41 -30.41 15.07
N GLY A 461 -22.40 -31.74 15.13
CA GLY A 461 -22.46 -32.49 16.40
C GLY A 461 -21.28 -32.19 17.32
N ILE A 462 -20.06 -32.22 16.79
CA ILE A 462 -18.83 -31.89 17.54
C ILE A 462 -18.87 -30.46 18.09
N LEU A 463 -19.31 -29.49 17.29
CA LEU A 463 -19.46 -28.10 17.71
C LEU A 463 -20.56 -27.95 18.77
N ALA A 464 -21.71 -28.62 18.62
CA ALA A 464 -22.77 -28.58 19.63
C ALA A 464 -22.30 -29.14 20.98
N ASP A 465 -21.62 -30.29 20.97
CA ASP A 465 -21.08 -30.92 22.18
C ASP A 465 -19.98 -30.06 22.83
N SER A 466 -19.13 -29.41 22.03
CA SER A 466 -18.11 -28.48 22.53
C SER A 466 -18.71 -27.20 23.10
N SER A 467 -19.76 -26.67 22.46
CA SER A 467 -20.49 -25.49 22.92
C SER A 467 -21.13 -25.74 24.29
N ASN A 468 -21.76 -26.91 24.48
CA ASN A 468 -22.36 -27.28 25.76
C ASN A 468 -21.33 -27.45 26.88
N ARG A 469 -20.17 -28.06 26.60
CA ARG A 469 -19.09 -28.22 27.59
C ARG A 469 -18.42 -26.91 27.99
N SER A 470 -18.31 -25.98 27.06
CA SER A 470 -17.67 -24.67 27.28
C SER A 470 -18.64 -23.60 27.79
N GLY A 471 -19.96 -23.85 27.74
CA GLY A 471 -20.99 -22.88 28.12
C GLY A 471 -21.28 -21.81 27.05
N LEU A 472 -20.76 -21.99 25.83
CA LEU A 472 -21.05 -21.09 24.70
C LEU A 472 -22.50 -21.22 24.21
N ASP A 473 -23.16 -22.34 24.51
CA ASP A 473 -24.59 -22.58 24.22
C ASP A 473 -25.54 -21.68 25.01
N THR A 474 -25.03 -20.91 25.99
CA THR A 474 -25.78 -19.86 26.69
C THR A 474 -26.07 -18.64 25.81
N PHE A 475 -25.33 -18.45 24.73
CA PHE A 475 -25.56 -17.40 23.74
C PHE A 475 -26.44 -17.92 22.61
N ASP A 476 -27.53 -17.22 22.32
CA ASP A 476 -28.51 -17.67 21.32
C ASP A 476 -27.88 -17.79 19.92
N GLY A 477 -28.15 -18.91 19.25
CA GLY A 477 -27.64 -19.19 17.92
C GLY A 477 -26.12 -19.40 17.82
N VAL A 478 -25.39 -19.53 18.93
CA VAL A 478 -23.94 -19.76 18.90
C VAL A 478 -23.62 -21.25 18.84
N GLN A 479 -22.77 -21.61 17.89
CA GLN A 479 -22.14 -22.93 17.81
C GLN A 479 -20.64 -22.77 17.65
N GLY A 480 -19.86 -23.34 18.56
CA GLY A 480 -18.41 -23.21 18.56
C GLY A 480 -17.68 -24.43 19.06
N PHE A 481 -16.38 -24.43 18.80
CA PHE A 481 -15.43 -25.41 19.25
C PHE A 481 -14.34 -24.69 20.05
N ALA A 482 -14.30 -24.94 21.34
CA ALA A 482 -13.19 -24.53 22.21
C ALA A 482 -12.08 -25.58 22.13
N GLY A 483 -10.88 -25.12 21.78
CA GLY A 483 -9.72 -25.99 21.55
C GLY A 483 -8.45 -25.45 22.20
N GLU A 484 -7.46 -26.33 22.26
CA GLU A 484 -6.14 -26.08 22.81
C GLU A 484 -5.03 -26.66 21.92
N SER A 485 -3.84 -26.09 22.07
CA SER A 485 -2.58 -26.53 21.47
C SER A 485 -1.41 -26.16 22.40
N GLY A 486 -0.95 -27.11 23.21
CA GLY A 486 -0.04 -26.78 24.32
C GLY A 486 -0.70 -25.79 25.29
N ASP A 487 -0.05 -24.65 25.50
CA ASP A 487 -0.57 -23.56 26.36
C ASP A 487 -1.45 -22.56 25.58
N ASP A 488 -1.53 -22.68 24.25
CA ASP A 488 -2.40 -21.84 23.43
C ASP A 488 -3.87 -22.25 23.57
N ARG A 489 -4.77 -21.27 23.52
CA ARG A 489 -6.22 -21.48 23.60
C ARG A 489 -6.92 -20.77 22.47
N PHE A 490 -7.87 -21.46 21.84
CA PHE A 490 -8.66 -20.89 20.76
C PHE A 490 -10.12 -21.29 20.82
N VAL A 491 -10.95 -20.48 20.18
CA VAL A 491 -12.34 -20.80 19.88
C VAL A 491 -12.57 -20.49 18.40
N LEU A 492 -13.19 -21.42 17.68
CA LEU A 492 -13.81 -21.12 16.39
C LEU A 492 -15.32 -21.29 16.55
N ALA A 493 -16.10 -20.34 16.08
CA ALA A 493 -17.54 -20.34 16.32
C ALA A 493 -18.32 -19.62 15.21
N THR A 494 -19.62 -19.84 15.22
CA THR A 494 -20.58 -19.17 14.35
C THR A 494 -21.74 -18.63 15.18
N SER A 495 -22.25 -17.46 14.80
CA SER A 495 -23.44 -16.80 15.35
C SER A 495 -24.18 -16.11 14.20
N GLY A 496 -25.34 -16.66 13.80
CA GLY A 496 -26.05 -16.18 12.61
C GLY A 496 -25.19 -16.28 11.33
N ASP A 497 -25.00 -15.17 10.62
CA ASP A 497 -24.12 -15.10 9.44
C ASP A 497 -22.67 -14.76 9.79
N VAL A 498 -22.28 -14.71 11.06
CA VAL A 498 -20.90 -14.39 11.46
C VAL A 498 -20.18 -15.66 11.88
N ALA A 499 -19.11 -16.01 11.18
CA ALA A 499 -18.11 -16.99 11.63
C ALA A 499 -16.90 -16.23 12.18
N PHE A 500 -16.40 -16.64 13.34
CA PHE A 500 -15.26 -15.96 13.94
C PHE A 500 -14.32 -16.94 14.63
N ALA A 501 -13.10 -16.48 14.84
CA ALA A 501 -12.12 -17.16 15.67
C ALA A 501 -11.54 -16.20 16.70
N VAL A 502 -11.26 -16.75 17.87
CA VAL A 502 -10.55 -16.14 18.98
C VAL A 502 -9.31 -16.98 19.22
N TYR A 503 -8.14 -16.36 19.26
CA TYR A 503 -6.86 -17.05 19.51
C TYR A 503 -6.06 -16.32 20.57
N ILE A 504 -5.52 -17.06 21.54
CA ILE A 504 -4.66 -16.55 22.60
C ILE A 504 -3.43 -17.47 22.69
N GLU A 505 -2.25 -16.92 22.46
CA GLU A 505 -0.97 -17.60 22.71
C GLU A 505 -0.67 -17.62 24.20
N ASP A 506 -0.06 -18.72 24.68
CA ASP A 506 0.40 -18.87 26.06
C ASP A 506 -0.66 -18.41 27.09
N ALA A 507 -1.88 -18.92 26.95
CA ALA A 507 -3.02 -18.42 27.71
C ALA A 507 -2.91 -18.74 29.21
N ASP A 508 -3.21 -17.76 30.07
CA ASP A 508 -3.24 -17.94 31.53
C ASP A 508 -4.52 -18.67 31.97
N GLY A 509 -4.59 -19.97 31.66
CA GLY A 509 -5.68 -20.86 32.01
C GLY A 509 -6.51 -21.36 30.82
N GLY A 510 -7.19 -22.49 31.03
CA GLY A 510 -7.86 -23.23 29.95
C GLY A 510 -9.14 -22.60 29.40
N ASP A 511 -9.74 -21.63 30.09
CA ASP A 511 -11.02 -21.02 29.72
C ASP A 511 -10.88 -19.60 29.14
N GLN A 512 -9.67 -19.07 29.00
CA GLN A 512 -9.44 -17.68 28.56
C GLN A 512 -10.04 -17.36 27.19
N ALA A 513 -9.85 -18.24 26.20
CA ALA A 513 -10.43 -18.05 24.87
C ALA A 513 -11.98 -18.07 24.88
N VAL A 514 -12.58 -18.87 25.78
CA VAL A 514 -14.04 -18.92 25.96
C VAL A 514 -14.55 -17.65 26.65
N ARG A 515 -13.83 -17.11 27.64
CA ARG A 515 -14.15 -15.83 28.27
C ARG A 515 -14.05 -14.67 27.29
N MET A 516 -13.00 -14.65 26.48
CA MET A 516 -12.84 -13.66 25.41
C MET A 516 -13.94 -13.76 24.36
N THR A 517 -14.33 -14.97 23.97
CA THR A 517 -15.49 -15.20 23.10
C THR A 517 -16.78 -14.65 23.72
N SER A 518 -17.00 -14.91 25.01
CA SER A 518 -18.18 -14.43 25.74
C SER A 518 -18.24 -12.90 25.76
N ARG A 519 -17.08 -12.24 25.95
CA ARG A 519 -16.96 -10.78 25.89
C ARG A 519 -17.28 -10.25 24.50
N LEU A 520 -16.70 -10.83 23.45
CA LEU A 520 -16.97 -10.47 22.05
C LEU A 520 -18.48 -10.51 21.77
N LEU A 521 -19.15 -11.60 22.12
CA LEU A 521 -20.59 -11.78 21.89
C LEU A 521 -21.44 -10.77 22.68
N GLN A 522 -21.05 -10.45 23.92
CA GLN A 522 -21.73 -9.44 24.73
C GLN A 522 -21.61 -8.03 24.13
N GLU A 523 -20.43 -7.67 23.64
CA GLU A 523 -20.15 -6.39 22.98
C GLU A 523 -20.84 -6.28 21.61
N MET A 524 -20.92 -7.37 20.84
CA MET A 524 -21.70 -7.42 19.61
C MET A 524 -23.21 -7.22 19.85
N ALA A 525 -23.74 -7.78 20.94
CA ALA A 525 -25.15 -7.64 21.32
C ALA A 525 -25.50 -6.25 21.89
N ASN A 526 -24.55 -5.59 22.54
CA ASN A 526 -24.70 -4.25 23.09
C ASN A 526 -23.55 -3.34 22.60
N PRO A 527 -23.59 -2.91 21.33
CA PRO A 527 -22.54 -2.04 20.82
C PRO A 527 -22.54 -0.74 21.61
N VAL A 528 -21.38 -0.38 22.15
CA VAL A 528 -21.19 0.92 22.79
C VAL A 528 -21.34 2.00 21.71
N GLU A 529 -22.21 2.99 21.95
CA GLU A 529 -22.42 4.14 21.05
C GLU A 529 -21.14 4.97 20.83
#